data_AF-A0A327NIZ3-F1
#
_entry.id   AF-A0A327NIZ3-F1
#
_cell.length_a   1.000
_cell.length_b   1.000
_cell.length_c   1.000
_cell.angle_alpha   90.00
_cell.angle_beta   90.00
_cell.angle_gamma   90.00
#
_symmetry.space_group_name_H-M   'P 1'
#
loop_
_entity.id
_entity.type
_entity.pdbx_description
1 polymer ?
#
loop_
_entity_poly.entity_id
_entity_poly.type
_entity_poly.pdbx_seq_one_letter_code
_entity_poly.pdbx_strand_id
1 'polypeptide(L)'
;MNQARQDEFDALMSEVVQLPALQDATLALRDLERLKFDLVEAGGTVNRANDLIIKSLRRLIETNFFREHKHVLQKIESVLELAIRVKPQPPKDRDLMHIDGKPQLDFFLNRRLFRPPNVINIRSVTVDAGEQDADISALLTDDDVSLEQLEANVDQLLRHRPQVSLATILTEFPPHKGLAEIVGYLTLATQSEAQNKATVREDTQDEITFTTDEGLRTLQLPKIIFVR
;
A
#
# COMPACT_ATOMS: atom_id res chain seq x y z
N MET A 1 19.77 -3.09 17.20
CA MET A 1 19.89 -3.06 18.68
C MET A 1 21.37 -3.07 19.06
N ASN A 2 21.78 -2.33 20.09
CA ASN A 2 23.18 -2.25 20.50
C ASN A 2 23.41 -3.20 21.68
N GLN A 3 24.05 -4.34 21.43
CA GLN A 3 24.33 -5.40 22.42
C GLN A 3 25.05 -4.85 23.66
N ALA A 4 25.95 -3.89 23.46
CA ALA A 4 26.72 -3.27 24.53
C ALA A 4 25.85 -2.61 25.62
N ARG A 5 24.69 -2.05 25.26
CA ARG A 5 23.77 -1.43 26.24
C ARG A 5 22.96 -2.45 27.03
N GLN A 6 22.73 -3.64 26.49
CA GLN A 6 22.06 -4.72 27.22
C GLN A 6 22.99 -5.34 28.25
N ASP A 7 24.25 -5.56 27.85
CA ASP A 7 25.27 -6.13 28.74
C ASP A 7 25.60 -5.16 29.90
N GLU A 8 25.65 -3.86 29.64
CA GLU A 8 25.82 -2.82 30.67
C GLU A 8 24.64 -2.76 31.64
N PHE A 9 23.41 -2.86 31.14
CA PHE A 9 22.21 -2.89 31.98
C PHE A 9 22.16 -4.14 32.85
N ASP A 10 22.54 -5.30 32.31
CA ASP A 10 22.62 -6.56 33.07
C ASP A 10 23.69 -6.50 34.18
N ALA A 11 24.83 -5.86 33.91
CA ALA A 11 25.88 -5.65 34.91
C ALA A 11 25.39 -4.74 36.06
N LEU A 12 24.75 -3.61 35.75
CA LEU A 12 24.21 -2.67 36.75
C LEU A 12 23.07 -3.30 37.56
N MET A 13 22.22 -4.11 36.92
CA MET A 13 21.17 -4.85 37.59
C MET A 13 21.72 -5.89 38.57
N SER A 14 22.77 -6.62 38.17
CA SER A 14 23.44 -7.57 39.07
C SER A 14 24.09 -6.88 40.27
N GLU A 15 24.60 -5.65 40.09
CA GLU A 15 25.21 -4.86 41.17
C GLU A 15 24.15 -4.37 42.17
N VAL A 16 22.99 -3.93 41.68
CA VAL A 16 21.87 -3.47 42.52
C VAL A 16 21.28 -4.62 43.35
N VAL A 17 21.16 -5.83 42.79
CA VAL A 17 20.65 -7.01 43.50
C VAL A 17 21.56 -7.44 44.66
N GLN A 18 22.87 -7.14 44.61
CA GLN A 18 23.84 -7.50 45.65
C GLN A 18 23.91 -6.50 46.83
N LEU A 19 23.18 -5.39 46.78
CA LEU A 19 23.21 -4.39 47.85
C LEU A 19 22.59 -4.93 49.16
N PRO A 20 23.29 -4.83 50.30
CA PRO A 20 22.82 -5.37 51.59
C PRO A 20 21.47 -4.82 52.05
N ALA A 21 21.14 -3.58 51.66
CA ALA A 21 19.89 -2.92 52.01
C ALA A 21 18.65 -3.48 51.29
N LEU A 22 18.84 -4.31 50.26
CA LEU A 22 17.75 -4.89 49.45
C LEU A 22 17.49 -6.37 49.74
N GLN A 23 18.30 -7.00 50.61
CA GLN A 23 18.18 -8.43 50.94
C GLN A 23 16.88 -8.78 51.68
N ASP A 24 16.32 -7.83 52.44
CA ASP A 24 15.04 -7.99 53.15
C ASP A 24 13.82 -7.88 52.20
N ALA A 25 13.98 -7.35 50.99
CA ALA A 25 12.92 -7.05 50.04
C ALA A 25 12.83 -8.09 48.90
N THR A 26 12.78 -9.37 49.25
CA THR A 26 12.76 -10.51 48.30
C THR A 26 11.69 -10.45 47.20
N LEU A 27 10.53 -9.81 47.46
CA LEU A 27 9.49 -9.58 46.45
C LEU A 27 9.89 -8.54 45.39
N ALA A 28 10.53 -7.45 45.80
CA ALA A 28 10.96 -6.38 44.89
C ALA A 28 12.10 -6.83 43.95
N LEU A 29 12.96 -7.74 44.42
CA LEU A 29 14.03 -8.34 43.62
C LEU A 29 13.47 -9.21 42.47
N ARG A 30 12.36 -9.93 42.69
CA ARG A 30 11.68 -10.73 41.66
C ARG A 30 11.04 -9.87 40.57
N ASP A 31 10.43 -8.75 40.95
CA ASP A 31 9.82 -7.82 39.99
C ASP A 31 10.89 -7.10 39.15
N LEU A 32 12.08 -6.86 39.72
CA LEU A 32 13.22 -6.26 39.02
C LEU A 32 13.77 -7.17 37.91
N GLU A 33 13.77 -8.50 38.11
CA GLU A 33 14.17 -9.46 37.07
C GLU A 33 13.18 -9.50 35.89
N ARG A 34 11.88 -9.30 36.15
CA ARG A 34 10.84 -9.26 35.11
C ARG A 34 10.83 -7.94 34.35
N LEU A 35 11.24 -6.84 34.99
CA LEU A 35 11.33 -5.51 34.38
C LEU A 35 12.14 -5.49 33.08
N LYS A 36 13.21 -6.30 32.97
CA LYS A 36 13.99 -6.41 31.73
C LYS A 36 13.16 -6.98 30.58
N PHE A 37 12.41 -8.05 30.85
CA PHE A 37 11.53 -8.66 29.84
C PHE A 37 10.41 -7.72 29.44
N ASP A 38 9.78 -7.05 30.42
CA ASP A 38 8.70 -6.10 30.17
C ASP A 38 9.18 -4.88 29.37
N LEU A 39 10.39 -4.35 29.63
CA LEU A 39 10.97 -3.25 28.84
C LEU A 39 11.32 -3.69 27.41
N VAL A 40 11.83 -4.91 27.24
CA VAL A 40 12.15 -5.46 25.91
C VAL A 40 10.87 -5.70 25.12
N GLU A 41 9.83 -6.23 25.75
CA GLU A 41 8.52 -6.45 25.12
C GLU A 41 7.85 -5.12 24.75
N ALA A 42 7.81 -4.16 25.68
CA ALA A 42 7.29 -2.81 25.42
C ALA A 42 8.08 -2.12 24.30
N GLY A 43 9.41 -2.20 24.31
CA GLY A 43 10.25 -1.70 23.22
C GLY A 43 9.97 -2.41 21.88
N GLY A 44 9.72 -3.71 21.90
CA GLY A 44 9.36 -4.50 20.72
C GLY A 44 7.99 -4.12 20.15
N THR A 45 7.00 -3.79 20.99
CA THR A 45 5.69 -3.29 20.53
C THR A 45 5.80 -1.90 19.90
N VAL A 46 6.58 -0.99 20.50
CA VAL A 46 6.82 0.36 19.97
C VAL A 46 7.58 0.31 18.64
N ASN A 47 8.62 -0.53 18.54
CA ASN A 47 9.36 -0.68 17.28
C ASN A 47 8.47 -1.25 16.18
N ARG A 48 7.65 -2.27 16.47
CA ARG A 48 6.68 -2.80 15.50
C ARG A 48 5.69 -1.74 15.03
N ALA A 49 5.15 -0.94 15.94
CA ALA A 49 4.26 0.16 15.58
C ALA A 49 4.98 1.21 14.70
N ASN A 50 6.25 1.51 14.99
CA ASN A 50 7.05 2.43 14.20
C ASN A 50 7.34 1.88 12.79
N ASP A 51 7.67 0.60 12.67
CA ASP A 51 7.90 -0.06 11.38
C ASP A 51 6.63 -0.03 10.51
N LEU A 52 5.45 -0.24 11.11
CA LEU A 52 4.16 -0.10 10.43
C LEU A 52 3.92 1.32 9.93
N ILE A 53 4.21 2.34 10.76
CA ILE A 53 4.10 3.75 10.35
C ILE A 53 5.04 4.03 9.18
N ILE A 54 6.29 3.58 9.24
CA ILE A 54 7.27 3.77 8.16
C ILE A 54 6.80 3.10 6.86
N LYS A 55 6.28 1.86 6.94
CA LYS A 55 5.71 1.14 5.79
C LYS A 55 4.52 1.91 5.19
N SER A 56 3.62 2.42 6.03
CA SER A 56 2.44 3.19 5.59
C SER A 56 2.83 4.49 4.90
N LEU A 57 3.84 5.20 5.43
CA LEU A 57 4.30 6.47 4.90
C LEU A 57 4.97 6.29 3.54
N ARG A 58 5.80 5.25 3.42
CA ARG A 58 6.40 4.83 2.14
C ARG A 58 5.33 4.53 1.10
N ARG A 59 4.34 3.69 1.44
CA ARG A 59 3.23 3.33 0.55
C ARG A 59 2.45 4.56 0.08
N LEU A 60 2.18 5.50 0.98
CA LEU A 60 1.45 6.74 0.65
C LEU A 60 2.25 7.63 -0.32
N ILE A 61 3.56 7.77 -0.08
CA ILE A 61 4.45 8.53 -0.97
C ILE A 61 4.53 7.87 -2.34
N GLU A 62 4.75 6.56 -2.40
CA GLU A 62 4.85 5.80 -3.65
C GLU A 62 3.55 5.84 -4.45
N THR A 63 2.40 5.72 -3.79
CA THR A 63 1.08 5.76 -4.44
C THR A 63 0.79 7.13 -5.04
N ASN A 64 1.08 8.22 -4.32
CA ASN A 64 0.83 9.57 -4.82
C ASN A 64 1.76 9.93 -5.97
N PHE A 65 3.05 9.60 -5.85
CA PHE A 65 4.02 9.88 -6.91
C PHE A 65 3.63 9.17 -8.22
N PHE A 66 3.20 7.91 -8.14
CA PHE A 66 2.81 7.14 -9.32
C PHE A 66 1.57 7.72 -10.01
N ARG A 67 0.52 8.11 -9.25
CA ARG A 67 -0.71 8.69 -9.83
C ARG A 67 -0.45 10.05 -10.45
N GLU A 68 0.32 10.90 -9.77
CA GLU A 68 0.62 12.25 -10.26
C GLU A 68 1.52 12.19 -11.50
N HIS A 69 2.55 11.34 -11.48
CA HIS A 69 3.42 11.13 -12.64
C HIS A 69 2.65 10.58 -13.85
N LYS A 70 1.76 9.58 -13.64
CA LYS A 70 0.90 9.04 -14.71
C LYS A 70 -0.03 10.12 -15.29
N HIS A 71 -0.63 10.94 -14.43
CA HIS A 71 -1.50 12.04 -14.86
C HIS A 71 -0.75 13.09 -15.69
N VAL A 72 0.48 13.43 -15.29
CA VAL A 72 1.35 14.33 -16.05
C VAL A 72 1.67 13.75 -17.42
N LEU A 73 2.04 12.48 -17.50
CA LEU A 73 2.31 11.81 -18.78
C LEU A 73 1.09 11.77 -19.69
N GLN A 74 -0.10 11.42 -19.15
CA GLN A 74 -1.34 11.43 -19.92
C GLN A 74 -1.68 12.82 -20.48
N LYS A 75 -1.45 13.88 -19.69
CA LYS A 75 -1.61 15.26 -20.18
C LYS A 75 -0.63 15.58 -21.30
N ILE A 76 0.64 15.22 -21.15
CA ILE A 76 1.65 15.45 -22.19
C ILE A 76 1.27 14.72 -23.47
N GLU A 77 0.87 13.45 -23.37
CA GLU A 77 0.45 12.64 -24.51
C GLU A 77 -0.77 13.25 -25.22
N SER A 78 -1.79 13.67 -24.47
CA SER A 78 -2.96 14.35 -25.03
C SER A 78 -2.61 15.64 -25.77
N VAL A 79 -1.65 16.42 -25.26
CA VAL A 79 -1.18 17.65 -25.91
C VAL A 79 -0.40 17.33 -27.18
N LEU A 80 0.43 16.28 -27.18
CA LEU A 80 1.17 15.83 -28.35
C LEU A 80 0.25 15.32 -29.45
N GLU A 81 -0.78 14.55 -29.12
CA GLU A 81 -1.80 14.11 -30.08
C GLU A 81 -2.51 15.29 -30.74
N LEU A 82 -2.91 16.29 -29.93
CA LEU A 82 -3.52 17.51 -30.44
C LEU A 82 -2.55 18.29 -31.35
N ALA A 83 -1.28 18.38 -30.98
CA ALA A 83 -0.26 19.04 -31.78
C ALA A 83 -0.04 18.34 -33.13
N ILE A 84 -0.01 17.00 -33.15
CA ILE A 84 0.10 16.21 -34.39
C ILE A 84 -1.14 16.42 -35.27
N ARG A 85 -2.35 16.46 -34.68
CA ARG A 85 -3.60 16.69 -35.41
C ARG A 85 -3.69 18.08 -36.04
N VAL A 86 -3.10 19.09 -35.40
CA VAL A 86 -3.10 20.49 -35.88
C VAL A 86 -1.94 20.79 -36.85
N LYS A 87 -0.87 19.99 -36.83
CA LYS A 87 0.29 20.09 -37.75
C LYS A 87 -0.06 20.27 -39.24
N PRO A 88 -1.04 19.57 -39.84
CA PRO A 88 -1.37 19.74 -41.27
C PRO A 88 -2.08 21.07 -41.59
N GLN A 89 -2.78 21.68 -40.63
CA GLN A 89 -3.44 22.97 -40.80
C GLN A 89 -3.21 23.82 -39.56
N PRO A 90 -2.01 24.44 -39.44
CA PRO A 90 -1.74 25.31 -38.32
C PRO A 90 -2.66 26.54 -38.39
N PRO A 91 -3.21 27.00 -37.25
CA PRO A 91 -3.95 28.25 -37.21
C PRO A 91 -3.09 29.38 -37.77
N LYS A 92 -3.64 30.13 -38.73
CA LYS A 92 -2.96 31.24 -39.39
C LYS A 92 -2.95 32.51 -38.54
N ASP A 93 -3.78 32.54 -37.50
CA ASP A 93 -3.89 33.67 -36.60
C ASP A 93 -2.67 33.74 -35.68
N ARG A 94 -2.18 34.95 -35.43
CA ARG A 94 -1.02 35.17 -34.55
C ARG A 94 -1.41 35.15 -33.06
N ASP A 95 -2.69 35.39 -32.77
CA ASP A 95 -3.24 35.35 -31.42
C ASP A 95 -3.70 33.92 -31.10
N LEU A 96 -2.75 33.07 -30.71
CA LEU A 96 -3.01 31.68 -30.31
C LEU A 96 -3.73 31.56 -28.96
N MET A 97 -3.60 32.57 -28.11
CA MET A 97 -4.17 32.58 -26.77
C MET A 97 -4.47 34.01 -26.35
N HIS A 98 -5.74 34.30 -26.07
CA HIS A 98 -6.15 35.53 -25.41
C HIS A 98 -6.40 35.21 -23.95
N ILE A 99 -5.64 35.85 -23.06
CA ILE A 99 -5.86 35.77 -21.61
C ILE A 99 -6.63 37.02 -21.23
N ASP A 100 -7.92 36.87 -20.94
CA ASP A 100 -8.73 37.96 -20.42
C ASP A 100 -8.28 38.33 -19.00
N GLY A 101 -7.87 39.58 -18.83
CA GLY A 101 -7.54 40.17 -17.53
C GLY A 101 -6.12 40.75 -17.45
N LYS A 102 -5.90 41.57 -16.42
CA LYS A 102 -4.56 42.07 -16.10
C LYS A 102 -3.74 40.92 -15.50
N PRO A 103 -2.44 40.79 -15.85
CA PRO A 103 -1.58 39.79 -15.22
C PRO A 103 -1.58 40.02 -13.71
N GLN A 104 -1.84 38.97 -12.92
CA GLN A 104 -1.68 39.03 -11.49
C GLN A 104 -0.19 39.15 -11.18
N LEU A 105 0.21 40.31 -10.67
CA LEU A 105 1.57 40.55 -10.20
C LEU A 105 1.73 39.90 -8.81
N ASP A 106 2.28 38.69 -8.79
CA ASP A 106 2.64 38.01 -7.54
C ASP A 106 4.01 38.51 -7.06
N PHE A 107 4.01 39.58 -6.26
CA PHE A 107 5.23 40.08 -5.62
C PHE A 107 5.67 39.15 -4.50
N PHE A 108 6.98 38.94 -4.32
CA PHE A 108 7.51 38.18 -3.18
C PHE A 108 7.02 38.71 -1.82
N LEU A 109 6.70 40.01 -1.74
CA LEU A 109 6.11 40.68 -0.58
C LEU A 109 4.63 40.31 -0.31
N ASN A 110 3.91 39.80 -1.32
CA ASN A 110 2.53 39.32 -1.19
C ASN A 110 2.45 37.85 -0.75
N ARG A 111 3.58 37.16 -0.68
CA ARG A 111 3.63 35.81 -0.09
C ARG A 111 3.38 35.94 1.40
N ARG A 112 2.41 35.17 1.90
CA ARG A 112 2.14 35.09 3.34
C ARG A 112 3.41 34.65 4.06
N LEU A 113 3.72 35.30 5.18
CA LEU A 113 4.76 34.83 6.08
C LEU A 113 4.52 33.34 6.41
N PHE A 114 5.61 32.59 6.57
CA PHE A 114 5.57 31.17 6.89
C PHE A 114 4.56 30.93 8.03
N ARG A 115 3.50 30.19 7.73
CA ARG A 115 2.58 29.66 8.74
C ARG A 115 2.98 28.22 8.98
N PRO A 116 3.32 27.82 10.21
CA PRO A 116 3.49 26.41 10.51
C PRO A 116 2.19 25.68 10.13
N PRO A 117 2.28 24.47 9.56
CA PRO A 117 1.12 23.69 9.18
C PRO A 117 0.21 23.51 10.40
N ASN A 118 -1.11 23.66 10.21
CA ASN A 118 -2.08 23.43 11.27
C ASN A 118 -1.91 21.98 11.75
N VAL A 119 -1.44 21.81 12.98
CA VAL A 119 -1.44 20.53 13.66
C VAL A 119 -2.90 20.23 13.94
N ILE A 120 -3.53 19.41 13.09
CA ILE A 120 -4.90 18.95 13.29
C ILE A 120 -4.85 18.08 14.55
N ASN A 121 -5.28 18.64 15.67
CA ASN A 121 -5.38 17.90 16.91
C ASN A 121 -6.62 17.01 16.80
N ILE A 122 -6.44 15.79 16.29
CA ILE A 122 -7.50 14.78 16.22
C ILE A 122 -7.85 14.45 17.67
N ARG A 123 -8.90 15.08 18.19
CA ARG A 123 -9.47 14.67 19.47
C ARG A 123 -9.88 13.21 19.30
N SER A 124 -9.39 12.34 20.18
CA SER A 124 -9.90 10.99 20.35
C SER A 124 -11.35 11.10 20.82
N VAL A 125 -12.26 11.30 19.89
CA VAL A 125 -13.68 11.10 20.13
C VAL A 125 -13.83 9.61 20.40
N THR A 126 -14.34 9.26 21.57
CA THR A 126 -14.82 7.92 21.84
C THR A 126 -15.93 7.66 20.82
N VAL A 127 -15.59 6.88 19.80
CA VAL A 127 -16.54 6.41 18.80
C VAL A 127 -17.49 5.47 19.52
N ASP A 128 -18.75 5.88 19.70
CA ASP A 128 -19.79 4.93 20.09
C ASP A 128 -19.84 3.86 19.00
N ALA A 129 -19.68 2.61 19.41
CA ALA A 129 -19.79 1.47 18.53
C ALA A 129 -21.21 1.44 17.96
N GLY A 130 -21.39 2.00 16.77
CA GLY A 130 -22.56 1.69 15.96
C GLY A 130 -22.51 0.19 15.69
N GLU A 131 -23.61 -0.52 15.97
CA GLU A 131 -23.80 -1.89 15.50
C GLU A 131 -23.68 -1.87 13.97
N GLN A 132 -22.49 -2.19 13.49
CA GLN A 132 -22.21 -2.43 12.09
C GLN A 132 -22.48 -3.90 11.84
N ASP A 133 -23.53 -4.17 11.08
CA ASP A 133 -23.91 -5.50 10.57
C ASP A 133 -22.97 -5.99 9.43
N ALA A 134 -21.76 -5.44 9.39
CA ALA A 134 -20.73 -5.77 8.42
C ALA A 134 -19.36 -5.67 9.09
N ASP A 135 -18.65 -6.80 9.12
CA ASP A 135 -17.35 -6.93 9.76
C ASP A 135 -16.28 -6.15 8.97
N ILE A 136 -16.14 -4.86 9.26
CA ILE A 136 -15.11 -4.00 8.64
C ILE A 136 -13.69 -4.45 9.06
N SER A 137 -13.57 -5.33 10.06
CA SER A 137 -12.32 -5.96 10.44
C SER A 137 -11.72 -6.74 9.26
N ALA A 138 -12.53 -7.34 8.38
CA ALA A 138 -12.05 -7.99 7.16
C ALA A 138 -11.40 -7.03 6.14
N LEU A 139 -11.79 -5.75 6.14
CA LEU A 139 -11.17 -4.69 5.32
C LEU A 139 -9.92 -4.08 5.98
N LEU A 140 -9.76 -4.24 7.30
CA LEU A 140 -8.57 -3.85 8.07
C LEU A 140 -7.60 -5.01 8.32
N THR A 141 -7.99 -6.24 7.98
CA THR A 141 -7.10 -7.39 8.10
C THR A 141 -6.04 -7.23 7.02
N ASP A 142 -4.80 -7.22 7.49
CA ASP A 142 -3.55 -7.12 6.74
C ASP A 142 -3.36 -8.38 5.89
N ASP A 143 -4.35 -8.73 5.06
CA ASP A 143 -4.24 -9.76 4.05
C ASP A 143 -3.48 -9.17 2.85
N ASP A 144 -2.19 -8.92 3.08
CA ASP A 144 -1.21 -8.63 2.03
C ASP A 144 -1.33 -9.78 1.01
N VAL A 145 -2.06 -9.53 -0.07
CA VAL A 145 -2.03 -10.35 -1.28
C VAL A 145 -0.69 -10.03 -1.93
N SER A 146 0.28 -10.91 -1.69
CA SER A 146 1.61 -10.79 -2.26
C SER A 146 1.53 -10.92 -3.79
N LEU A 147 1.53 -9.79 -4.50
CA LEU A 147 1.56 -9.73 -5.97
C LEU A 147 2.71 -10.58 -6.55
N GLU A 148 3.84 -10.66 -5.85
CA GLU A 148 4.99 -11.50 -6.20
C GLU A 148 4.64 -13.00 -6.22
N GLN A 149 3.80 -13.47 -5.29
CA GLN A 149 3.35 -14.87 -5.27
C GLN A 149 2.36 -15.15 -6.39
N LEU A 150 1.46 -14.20 -6.68
CA LEU A 150 0.55 -14.31 -7.82
C LEU A 150 1.30 -14.35 -9.14
N GLU A 151 2.33 -13.51 -9.31
CA GLU A 151 3.21 -13.50 -10.49
C GLU A 151 3.96 -14.84 -10.64
N ALA A 152 4.52 -15.36 -9.54
CA ALA A 152 5.21 -16.65 -9.55
C ALA A 152 4.29 -17.81 -9.98
N ASN A 153 3.02 -17.80 -9.56
CA ASN A 153 2.02 -18.79 -9.97
C ASN A 153 1.71 -18.68 -11.47
N VAL A 154 1.56 -17.46 -12.01
CA VAL A 154 1.36 -17.24 -13.45
C VAL A 154 2.60 -17.71 -14.24
N ASP A 155 3.79 -17.35 -13.81
CA ASP A 155 5.05 -17.74 -14.44
C ASP A 155 5.26 -19.25 -14.42
N GLN A 156 4.90 -19.93 -13.33
CA GLN A 156 4.98 -21.38 -13.25
C GLN A 156 4.09 -22.06 -14.29
N LEU A 157 2.90 -21.51 -14.56
CA LEU A 157 1.99 -22.04 -15.57
C LEU A 157 2.44 -21.70 -16.99
N LEU A 158 2.99 -20.49 -17.19
CA LEU A 158 3.56 -20.06 -18.48
C LEU A 158 4.84 -20.81 -18.86
N ARG A 159 5.52 -21.47 -17.92
CA ARG A 159 6.64 -22.38 -18.22
C ARG A 159 6.19 -23.63 -18.99
N HIS A 160 4.97 -24.09 -18.74
CA HIS A 160 4.45 -25.33 -19.33
C HIS A 160 3.47 -25.08 -20.48
N ARG A 161 2.89 -23.88 -20.58
CA ARG A 161 1.96 -23.49 -21.65
C ARG A 161 2.28 -22.10 -22.22
N PRO A 162 2.21 -21.90 -23.55
CA PRO A 162 2.51 -20.60 -24.16
C PRO A 162 1.46 -19.51 -23.88
N GLN A 163 0.25 -19.92 -23.50
CA GLN A 163 -0.85 -19.03 -23.11
C GLN A 163 -1.67 -19.69 -22.00
N VAL A 164 -2.12 -18.90 -21.02
CA VAL A 164 -2.94 -19.39 -19.91
C VAL A 164 -4.04 -18.37 -19.62
N SER A 165 -5.28 -18.85 -19.48
CA SER A 165 -6.42 -18.00 -19.11
C SER A 165 -6.53 -17.87 -17.60
N LEU A 166 -7.03 -16.73 -17.10
CA LEU A 166 -7.25 -16.53 -15.66
C LEU A 166 -8.13 -17.63 -15.05
N ALA A 167 -9.17 -18.09 -15.77
CA ALA A 167 -10.00 -19.20 -15.34
C ALA A 167 -9.18 -20.49 -15.10
N THR A 168 -8.25 -20.80 -16.01
CA THR A 168 -7.34 -21.96 -15.85
C THR A 168 -6.40 -21.79 -14.66
N ILE A 169 -5.88 -20.58 -14.43
CA ILE A 169 -5.02 -20.28 -13.28
C ILE A 169 -5.77 -20.54 -11.98
N LEU A 170 -7.02 -20.05 -11.89
CA LEU A 170 -7.86 -20.24 -10.70
C LEU A 170 -8.35 -21.69 -10.53
N THR A 171 -8.27 -22.52 -11.57
CA THR A 171 -8.57 -23.96 -11.46
C THR A 171 -7.38 -24.74 -10.91
N GLU A 172 -6.16 -24.38 -11.31
CA GLU A 172 -4.92 -25.04 -10.85
C GLU A 172 -4.43 -24.48 -9.50
N PHE A 173 -4.68 -23.19 -9.23
CA PHE A 173 -4.41 -22.51 -7.97
C PHE A 173 -5.73 -21.92 -7.45
N PRO A 174 -6.50 -22.69 -6.66
CA PRO A 174 -7.76 -22.21 -6.10
C PRO A 174 -7.49 -21.03 -5.17
N PRO A 175 -8.28 -19.93 -5.27
CA PRO A 175 -8.02 -18.73 -4.51
C PRO A 175 -8.26 -18.99 -3.02
N HIS A 176 -7.23 -18.79 -2.20
CA HIS A 176 -7.33 -19.00 -0.75
C HIS A 176 -7.91 -17.78 -0.04
N LYS A 177 -7.63 -16.57 -0.56
CA LYS A 177 -8.13 -15.29 -0.03
C LYS A 177 -9.30 -14.71 -0.85
N GLY A 178 -9.99 -15.55 -1.63
CA GLY A 178 -11.19 -15.18 -2.38
C GLY A 178 -10.99 -14.05 -3.40
N LEU A 179 -11.83 -13.02 -3.34
CA LEU A 179 -11.90 -11.94 -4.35
C LEU A 179 -10.64 -11.06 -4.39
N ALA A 180 -9.89 -10.97 -3.29
CA ALA A 180 -8.67 -10.16 -3.20
C ALA A 180 -7.57 -10.67 -4.17
N GLU A 181 -7.44 -12.00 -4.32
CA GLU A 181 -6.51 -12.60 -5.28
C GLU A 181 -6.95 -12.39 -6.72
N ILE A 182 -8.26 -12.43 -7.00
CA ILE A 182 -8.81 -12.17 -8.34
C ILE A 182 -8.52 -10.73 -8.77
N VAL A 183 -8.71 -9.77 -7.87
CA VAL A 183 -8.34 -8.37 -8.12
C VAL A 183 -6.82 -8.22 -8.27
N GLY A 184 -6.03 -8.97 -7.51
CA GLY A 184 -4.57 -9.06 -7.68
C GLY A 184 -4.14 -9.56 -9.07
N TYR A 185 -4.82 -10.57 -9.60
CA TYR A 185 -4.56 -11.04 -10.96
C TYR A 185 -5.02 -10.04 -12.04
N LEU A 186 -6.10 -9.28 -11.79
CA LEU A 186 -6.54 -8.21 -12.68
C LEU A 186 -5.50 -7.08 -12.74
N THR A 187 -4.98 -6.65 -11.59
CA THR A 187 -3.93 -5.62 -11.56
C THR A 187 -2.65 -6.11 -12.24
N LEU A 188 -2.26 -7.37 -12.03
CA LEU A 188 -1.16 -8.00 -12.76
C LEU A 188 -1.41 -7.98 -14.27
N ALA A 189 -2.61 -8.36 -14.73
CA ALA A 189 -2.98 -8.34 -16.14
C ALA A 189 -2.86 -6.94 -16.76
N THR A 190 -3.32 -5.89 -16.07
CA THR A 190 -3.21 -4.51 -16.57
C THR A 190 -1.76 -4.01 -16.61
N GLN A 191 -0.89 -4.47 -15.71
CA GLN A 191 0.54 -4.14 -15.72
C GLN A 191 1.29 -4.91 -16.83
N SER A 192 0.94 -6.17 -17.03
CA SER A 192 1.49 -7.04 -18.08
C SER A 192 0.97 -6.69 -19.48
N GLU A 193 -0.21 -6.08 -19.61
CA GLU A 193 -0.74 -5.56 -20.87
C GLU A 193 0.15 -4.44 -21.43
N ALA A 194 0.63 -3.54 -20.56
CA ALA A 194 1.61 -2.52 -20.95
C ALA A 194 2.95 -3.11 -21.45
N GLN A 195 3.20 -4.40 -21.16
CA GLN A 195 4.40 -5.14 -21.58
C GLN A 195 4.10 -6.17 -22.68
N ASN A 196 2.91 -6.17 -23.30
CA ASN A 196 2.43 -7.18 -24.27
C ASN A 196 2.41 -8.63 -23.75
N LYS A 197 2.40 -8.84 -22.42
CA LYS A 197 2.38 -10.16 -21.77
C LYS A 197 0.99 -10.58 -21.29
N ALA A 198 0.00 -9.71 -21.44
CA ALA A 198 -1.39 -10.05 -21.15
C ALA A 198 -2.31 -9.37 -22.18
N THR A 199 -3.40 -10.03 -22.51
CA THR A 199 -4.46 -9.49 -23.38
C THR A 199 -5.80 -9.63 -22.67
N VAL A 200 -6.48 -8.51 -22.46
CA VAL A 200 -7.85 -8.48 -21.96
C VAL A 200 -8.78 -8.48 -23.16
N ARG A 201 -9.63 -9.50 -23.29
CA ARG A 201 -10.67 -9.55 -24.32
C ARG A 201 -12.01 -9.16 -23.72
N GLU A 202 -12.41 -7.92 -23.97
CA GLU A 202 -13.71 -7.37 -23.51
C GLU A 202 -14.92 -8.05 -24.17
N ASP A 203 -14.75 -8.69 -25.33
CA ASP A 203 -15.84 -9.30 -26.13
C ASP A 203 -16.30 -10.68 -25.61
N THR A 204 -15.53 -11.28 -24.69
CA THR A 204 -15.84 -12.59 -24.11
C THR A 204 -15.80 -12.50 -22.59
N GLN A 205 -16.88 -12.89 -21.92
CA GLN A 205 -16.97 -12.97 -20.46
C GLN A 205 -16.69 -14.40 -20.00
N ASP A 206 -15.76 -14.58 -19.06
CA ASP A 206 -15.53 -15.83 -18.35
C ASP A 206 -16.21 -15.75 -16.98
N GLU A 207 -16.92 -16.82 -16.64
CA GLU A 207 -17.60 -16.97 -15.35
C GLU A 207 -16.70 -17.73 -14.38
N ILE A 208 -16.27 -17.07 -13.32
CA ILE A 208 -15.33 -17.61 -12.33
C ILE A 208 -16.09 -17.84 -11.04
N THR A 209 -16.13 -19.10 -10.60
CA THR A 209 -16.70 -19.47 -9.30
C THR A 209 -15.57 -19.61 -8.29
N PHE A 210 -15.65 -18.88 -7.19
CA PHE A 210 -14.68 -18.95 -6.10
C PHE A 210 -15.40 -19.10 -4.75
N THR A 211 -14.71 -19.73 -3.81
CA THR A 211 -15.21 -19.93 -2.45
C THR A 211 -14.76 -18.75 -1.60
N THR A 212 -15.71 -18.09 -0.93
CA THR A 212 -15.45 -17.09 0.11
C THR A 212 -15.87 -17.69 1.46
N ASP A 213 -15.45 -17.09 2.57
CA ASP A 213 -15.90 -17.47 3.92
C ASP A 213 -17.44 -17.40 4.07
N GLU A 214 -18.12 -16.62 3.22
CA GLU A 214 -19.58 -16.46 3.16
C GLU A 214 -20.27 -17.40 2.14
N GLY A 215 -19.52 -18.32 1.50
CA GLY A 215 -20.05 -19.31 0.54
C GLY A 215 -19.49 -19.18 -0.89
N LEU A 216 -20.04 -19.99 -1.79
CA LEU A 216 -19.68 -19.97 -3.22
C LEU A 216 -20.24 -18.73 -3.89
N ARG A 217 -19.37 -17.91 -4.48
CA ARG A 217 -19.75 -16.74 -5.27
C ARG A 217 -19.25 -16.88 -6.70
N THR A 218 -20.05 -16.37 -7.62
CA THR A 218 -19.78 -16.40 -9.05
C THR A 218 -19.59 -14.98 -9.55
N LEU A 219 -18.48 -14.73 -10.26
CA LEU A 219 -18.11 -13.42 -10.79
C LEU A 219 -17.90 -13.53 -12.30
N GLN A 220 -18.50 -12.60 -13.03
CA GLN A 220 -18.33 -12.48 -14.47
C GLN A 220 -17.24 -11.44 -14.75
N LEU A 221 -16.20 -11.88 -15.46
CA LEU A 221 -15.02 -11.08 -15.77
C LEU A 221 -14.77 -11.15 -17.28
N PRO A 222 -14.23 -10.08 -17.91
CA PRO A 222 -13.74 -10.20 -19.27
C PRO A 222 -12.60 -11.23 -19.31
N LYS A 223 -12.47 -11.95 -20.42
CA LYS A 223 -11.49 -13.02 -20.57
C LYS A 223 -10.08 -12.46 -20.58
N ILE A 224 -9.28 -12.86 -19.59
CA ILE A 224 -7.88 -12.45 -19.44
C ILE A 224 -6.99 -13.61 -19.85
N ILE A 225 -6.11 -13.35 -20.82
CA ILE A 225 -5.13 -14.32 -21.30
C ILE A 225 -3.74 -13.78 -21.03
N PHE A 226 -2.97 -14.52 -20.26
CA PHE A 226 -1.54 -14.27 -20.06
C PHE A 226 -0.76 -14.98 -21.15
N VAL A 227 0.24 -14.28 -21.69
CA VAL A 227 1.10 -14.71 -22.79
C VAL A 227 2.55 -14.45 -22.39
N ARG A 228 3.46 -15.29 -22.87
CA ARG A 228 4.89 -15.20 -22.53
C ARG A 228 5.56 -13.94 -23.08
#